data_AF-A0A0N7IKZ9-F1
#
_entry.id   AF-A0A0N7IKZ9-F1
#
_cell.length_a   1.000
_cell.length_b   1.000
_cell.length_c   1.000
_cell.angle_alpha   90.00
_cell.angle_beta   90.00
_cell.angle_gamma   90.00
#
_symmetry.space_group_name_H-M   'P 1'
#
loop_
_entity.id
_entity.type
_entity.pdbx_description
1 polymer ?
#
loop_
_entity_poly.entity_id
_entity_poly.type
_entity_poly.pdbx_seq_one_letter_code
_entity_poly.pdbx_strand_id
1 'polypeptide(L)'
;MRYEALWLDCADKLTGMIQNIIEFAKLIPGFMKLTQDDQILLLKSGSFELAIVRLSRLIDVNRDQVLYGDVVLPIRECVHARDPRDVALVVGIFEAAKTIARLKLTETELALYQSLVLLWPERHGVRGNPEIQCLFNMSMSAMRQE
;
A
#
# COMPACT_ATOMS: atom_id res chain seq x y z
N MET A 1 26.69 -3.99 2.92
CA MET A 1 26.04 -4.62 1.74
C MET A 1 26.21 -3.66 0.56
N ARG A 2 26.55 -4.12 -0.65
CA ARG A 2 26.67 -3.23 -1.82
C ARG A 2 25.27 -2.70 -2.18
N TYR A 3 25.15 -1.42 -2.52
CA TYR A 3 23.90 -0.75 -2.87
C TYR A 3 22.96 -1.59 -3.76
N GLU A 4 23.49 -2.20 -4.82
CA GLU A 4 22.73 -3.04 -5.76
C GLU A 4 22.05 -4.23 -5.07
N ALA A 5 22.69 -4.85 -4.07
CA ALA A 5 22.10 -5.97 -3.34
C ALA A 5 20.94 -5.54 -2.43
N LEU A 6 21.00 -4.33 -1.85
CA LEU A 6 19.88 -3.78 -1.07
C LEU A 6 18.67 -3.48 -1.96
N TRP A 7 18.90 -2.96 -3.17
CA TRP A 7 17.83 -2.70 -4.12
C TRP A 7 17.16 -3.96 -4.64
N LEU A 8 17.94 -5.00 -4.94
CA LEU A 8 17.40 -6.30 -5.34
C LEU A 8 16.59 -6.93 -4.20
N ASP A 9 17.12 -6.91 -2.98
CA ASP A 9 16.41 -7.43 -1.81
C ASP A 9 15.10 -6.66 -1.52
N CYS A 10 15.10 -5.35 -1.73
CA CYS A 10 13.91 -4.51 -1.62
C CYS A 10 12.87 -4.87 -2.70
N ALA A 11 13.31 -5.08 -3.95
CA ALA A 11 12.44 -5.47 -5.06
C ALA A 11 11.81 -6.86 -4.83
N ASP A 12 12.57 -7.82 -4.30
CA ASP A 12 12.07 -9.16 -3.95
C ASP A 12 11.02 -9.07 -2.83
N LYS A 13 11.28 -8.28 -1.78
CA LYS A 13 10.30 -8.03 -0.71
C LYS A 13 9.05 -7.34 -1.20
N LEU A 14 9.18 -6.35 -2.09
CA LEU A 14 8.04 -5.68 -2.72
C LEU A 14 7.21 -6.67 -3.53
N THR A 15 7.85 -7.59 -4.27
CA THR A 15 7.16 -8.65 -5.02
C THR A 15 6.33 -9.54 -4.10
N GLY A 16 6.89 -9.98 -2.97
CA GLY A 16 6.14 -10.75 -1.96
C GLY A 16 4.99 -9.94 -1.35
N MET A 17 5.20 -8.65 -1.10
CA MET A 17 4.15 -7.77 -0.59
C MET A 17 2.99 -7.61 -1.58
N ILE A 18 3.29 -7.49 -2.88
CA ILE A 18 2.28 -7.42 -3.94
C ILE A 18 1.46 -8.72 -3.99
N GLN A 19 2.08 -9.89 -3.83
CA GLN A 19 1.34 -11.15 -3.74
C GLN A 19 0.36 -11.15 -2.55
N ASN A 20 0.81 -10.69 -1.38
CA ASN A 20 -0.06 -10.57 -0.22
C ASN A 20 -1.17 -9.51 -0.41
N ILE A 21 -0.95 -8.50 -1.25
CA ILE A 21 -1.98 -7.50 -1.63
C ILE A 21 -3.03 -8.14 -2.53
N ILE A 22 -2.60 -8.98 -3.48
CA ILE A 22 -3.50 -9.74 -4.34
C ILE A 22 -4.37 -10.67 -3.50
N GLU A 23 -3.80 -11.42 -2.56
CA GLU A 23 -4.58 -12.28 -1.66
C GLU A 23 -5.55 -11.47 -0.80
N PHE A 24 -5.13 -10.32 -0.26
CA PHE A 24 -6.04 -9.41 0.45
C PHE A 24 -7.20 -8.93 -0.43
N ALA A 25 -6.95 -8.55 -1.68
CA ALA A 25 -7.99 -8.07 -2.58
C ALA A 25 -9.08 -9.13 -2.81
N LYS A 26 -8.69 -10.40 -2.93
CA LYS A 26 -9.64 -11.53 -3.08
C LYS A 26 -10.57 -11.68 -1.87
N LEU A 27 -10.16 -11.23 -0.69
CA LEU A 27 -10.95 -11.29 0.55
C LEU A 27 -11.95 -10.12 0.66
N ILE A 28 -11.82 -9.08 -0.15
CA ILE A 28 -12.76 -7.95 -0.14
C ILE A 28 -14.12 -8.45 -0.66
N PRO A 29 -15.21 -8.30 0.11
CA PRO A 29 -16.53 -8.75 -0.30
C PRO A 29 -16.93 -8.18 -1.66
N GLY A 30 -17.22 -9.06 -2.62
CA GLY A 30 -17.65 -8.69 -3.97
C GLY A 30 -16.52 -8.46 -4.98
N PHE A 31 -15.25 -8.34 -4.56
CA PHE A 31 -14.14 -8.11 -5.49
C PHE A 31 -13.99 -9.24 -6.52
N MET A 32 -14.09 -10.50 -6.09
CA MET A 32 -14.01 -11.68 -6.97
C MET A 32 -15.19 -11.81 -7.95
N LYS A 33 -16.22 -10.97 -7.84
CA LYS A 33 -17.35 -10.92 -8.78
C LYS A 33 -17.11 -9.95 -9.94
N LEU A 34 -16.14 -9.05 -9.82
CA LEU A 34 -15.73 -8.16 -10.92
C LEU A 34 -15.13 -8.97 -12.07
N THR A 35 -15.11 -8.37 -13.26
CA THR A 35 -14.41 -8.98 -14.41
C THR A 35 -12.92 -9.15 -14.12
N GLN A 36 -12.27 -10.13 -14.76
CA GLN A 36 -10.83 -10.33 -14.60
C GLN A 36 -10.04 -9.08 -15.02
N ASP A 37 -10.47 -8.39 -16.08
CA ASP A 37 -9.85 -7.16 -16.55
C ASP A 37 -9.94 -6.03 -15.51
N ASP A 38 -11.09 -5.87 -14.85
CA ASP A 38 -11.26 -4.91 -13.76
C ASP A 38 -10.40 -5.26 -12.55
N GLN A 39 -10.36 -6.53 -12.15
CA GLN A 39 -9.51 -6.99 -11.05
C GLN A 39 -8.03 -6.68 -11.33
N ILE A 40 -7.56 -6.99 -12.54
CA ILE A 40 -6.19 -6.71 -12.99
C ILE A 40 -5.94 -5.20 -13.03
N LEU A 41 -6.87 -4.40 -13.55
CA LEU A 41 -6.76 -2.95 -13.63
C LEU A 41 -6.59 -2.31 -12.25
N LEU A 42 -7.44 -2.70 -11.29
CA LEU A 42 -7.39 -2.20 -9.91
C LEU A 42 -6.07 -2.59 -9.23
N LEU A 43 -5.65 -3.85 -9.34
CA LEU A 43 -4.40 -4.32 -8.75
C LEU A 43 -3.16 -3.67 -9.39
N LYS A 44 -3.14 -3.53 -10.71
CA LYS A 44 -2.03 -2.92 -11.46
C LYS A 44 -1.87 -1.44 -11.13
N SER A 45 -2.97 -0.73 -10.90
CA SER A 45 -2.95 0.70 -10.60
C SER A 45 -2.84 1.03 -9.11
N GLY A 46 -3.31 0.16 -8.21
CA GLY A 46 -3.36 0.43 -6.77
C GLY A 46 -2.34 -0.30 -5.89
N SER A 47 -1.69 -1.36 -6.38
CA SER A 47 -0.82 -2.21 -5.54
C SER A 47 0.36 -1.46 -4.90
N PHE A 48 0.97 -0.51 -5.61
CA PHE A 48 2.07 0.27 -5.03
C PHE A 48 1.60 1.20 -3.91
N GLU A 49 0.43 1.83 -4.08
CA GLU A 49 -0.17 2.65 -3.02
C GLU A 49 -0.49 1.80 -1.78
N LEU A 50 -1.04 0.60 -1.98
CA LEU A 50 -1.30 -0.36 -0.90
C LEU A 50 -0.01 -0.85 -0.21
N ALA A 51 1.10 -0.97 -0.94
CA ALA A 51 2.39 -1.28 -0.34
C ALA A 51 2.85 -0.16 0.62
N ILE A 52 2.61 1.11 0.28
CA ILE A 52 2.87 2.25 1.17
C ILE A 52 1.95 2.21 2.41
N VAL A 53 0.67 1.87 2.22
CA VAL A 53 -0.26 1.68 3.35
C VAL A 53 0.24 0.59 4.29
N ARG A 54 0.72 -0.54 3.77
CA ARG A 54 1.28 -1.63 4.59
C ARG A 54 2.60 -1.26 5.25
N LEU A 55 3.46 -0.52 4.56
CA LEU A 55 4.69 0.01 5.13
C LEU A 55 4.43 0.85 6.38
N SER A 56 3.29 1.56 6.45
CA SER A 56 2.92 2.34 7.64
C SER A 56 2.86 1.50 8.93
N ARG A 57 2.51 0.21 8.85
CA ARG A 57 2.46 -0.71 10.00
C ARG A 57 3.84 -1.17 10.46
N LEU A 58 4.85 -1.00 9.62
CA LEU A 58 6.23 -1.37 9.91
C LEU A 58 7.03 -0.19 10.46
N ILE A 59 6.45 1.01 10.54
CA ILE A 59 7.14 2.22 10.97
C ILE A 59 6.82 2.56 12.44
N ASP A 60 7.86 2.75 13.24
CA ASP A 60 7.76 3.46 14.51
C ASP A 60 8.07 4.95 14.27
N VAL A 61 7.02 5.76 14.20
CA VAL A 61 7.10 7.19 13.94
C VAL A 61 7.84 7.94 15.07
N ASN A 62 7.77 7.46 16.31
CA ASN A 62 8.39 8.15 17.45
C ASN A 62 9.91 7.95 17.45
N ARG A 63 10.37 6.80 16.95
CA ARG A 63 11.79 6.45 16.87
C ARG A 63 12.41 6.72 15.50
N ASP A 64 11.60 7.11 14.51
CA ASP A 64 11.98 7.24 13.10
C ASP A 64 12.68 5.97 12.58
N GLN A 65 12.05 4.82 12.86
CA GLN A 65 12.55 3.49 12.55
C GLN A 65 11.54 2.69 11.73
N VAL A 66 12.03 1.73 10.95
CA VAL A 66 11.23 0.80 10.16
C VAL A 66 11.68 -0.64 10.42
N LEU A 67 10.72 -1.55 10.56
CA LEU A 67 10.97 -2.99 10.57
C LEU A 67 11.14 -3.48 9.13
N TYR A 68 12.36 -3.92 8.80
CA TYR A 68 12.74 -4.43 7.49
C TYR A 68 13.15 -5.90 7.61
N GLY A 69 12.26 -6.81 7.20
CA GLY A 69 12.39 -8.22 7.53
C GLY A 69 12.37 -8.39 9.04
N ASP A 70 13.42 -9.01 9.60
CA ASP A 70 13.56 -9.22 11.04
C ASP A 70 14.45 -8.17 11.73
N VAL A 71 14.81 -7.08 11.02
CA VAL A 71 15.74 -6.06 11.50
C VAL A 71 15.05 -4.71 11.60
N VAL A 72 15.23 -4.02 12.73
CA VAL A 72 14.79 -2.63 12.89
C VAL A 72 15.91 -1.70 12.41
N LEU A 73 15.60 -0.85 11.43
CA LEU A 73 16.53 0.09 10.82
C LEU A 73 16.07 1.54 11.03
N PRO A 74 16.98 2.49 11.31
CA PRO A 74 16.65 3.90 11.22
C PRO A 74 16.25 4.29 9.78
N ILE A 75 15.16 5.04 9.60
CA ILE A 75 14.65 5.38 8.26
C ILE A 75 15.68 6.12 7.43
N ARG A 76 16.45 7.03 8.05
CA ARG A 76 17.58 7.72 7.40
C ARG A 76 18.59 6.78 6.75
N GLU A 77 18.71 5.54 7.24
CA GLU A 77 19.63 4.52 6.70
C GLU A 77 19.04 3.78 5.49
N CYS A 78 17.72 3.88 5.28
CA CYS A 78 17.02 3.35 4.11
C CYS A 78 17.02 4.32 2.92
N VAL A 79 17.21 5.62 3.18
CA VAL A 79 17.18 6.68 2.17
C VAL A 79 18.55 6.83 1.52
N HIS A 80 18.90 5.87 0.67
CA HIS A 80 20.13 5.92 -0.13
C HIS A 80 19.81 5.59 -1.58
N ALA A 81 20.12 6.51 -2.50
CA ALA A 81 20.04 6.28 -3.93
C ALA A 81 21.20 6.94 -4.69
N ARG A 82 21.53 6.41 -5.88
CA ARG A 82 22.53 7.04 -6.77
C ARG A 82 21.96 8.29 -7.46
N ASP A 83 20.69 8.25 -7.86
CA ASP A 83 19.98 9.36 -8.50
C ASP A 83 19.23 10.18 -7.43
N PRO A 84 19.38 11.52 -7.39
CA PRO A 84 18.62 12.38 -6.49
C PRO A 84 17.09 12.22 -6.60
N ARG A 85 16.56 11.84 -7.76
CA ARG A 85 15.13 11.60 -7.97
C ARG A 85 14.66 10.35 -7.24
N ASP A 86 15.49 9.30 -7.24
CA ASP A 86 15.20 8.06 -6.50
C ASP A 86 15.24 8.34 -4.99
N VAL A 87 16.18 9.18 -4.52
CA VAL A 87 16.20 9.66 -3.13
C VAL A 87 14.89 10.36 -2.79
N ALA A 88 14.47 11.32 -3.61
CA ALA A 88 13.22 12.06 -3.39
C ALA A 88 11.99 11.15 -3.37
N LEU A 89 11.95 10.13 -4.24
CA LEU A 89 10.89 9.12 -4.26
C LEU A 89 10.85 8.32 -2.94
N VAL A 90 11.99 7.79 -2.49
CA VAL A 90 12.06 7.01 -1.26
C VAL A 90 11.68 7.86 -0.04
N VAL A 91 12.13 9.12 0.02
CA VAL A 91 11.68 10.07 1.05
C VAL A 91 10.16 10.25 1.01
N GLY A 92 9.59 10.48 -0.17
CA GLY A 92 8.14 10.64 -0.35
C GLY A 92 7.34 9.42 0.11
N ILE A 93 7.84 8.22 -0.17
CA ILE A 93 7.25 6.94 0.29
C ILE A 93 7.22 6.88 1.82
N PHE A 94 8.34 7.16 2.48
CA PHE A 94 8.41 7.14 3.94
C PHE A 94 7.56 8.23 4.58
N GLU A 95 7.49 9.44 4.01
CA GLU A 95 6.62 10.51 4.53
C GLU A 95 5.13 10.20 4.38
N ALA A 96 4.73 9.61 3.25
CA ALA A 96 3.36 9.13 3.07
C ALA A 96 3.01 8.02 4.08
N ALA A 97 3.88 7.02 4.22
CA ALA A 97 3.69 5.93 5.18
C ALA A 97 3.68 6.44 6.63
N LYS A 98 4.56 7.39 6.99
CA LYS A 98 4.56 8.05 8.31
C LYS A 98 3.25 8.80 8.57
N THR A 99 2.70 9.48 7.57
CA THR A 99 1.42 10.20 7.69
C THR A 99 0.28 9.23 8.01
N ILE A 100 0.24 8.07 7.36
CA ILE A 100 -0.75 7.02 7.65
C ILE A 100 -0.50 6.41 9.04
N ALA A 101 0.76 6.12 9.40
CA ALA A 101 1.12 5.53 10.69
C ALA A 101 0.69 6.41 11.88
N ARG A 102 0.74 7.74 11.72
CA ARG A 102 0.28 8.71 12.74
C ARG A 102 -1.21 8.65 13.02
N LEU A 103 -2.03 8.15 12.08
CA LEU A 103 -3.46 7.95 12.29
C LEU A 103 -3.75 6.84 13.31
N LYS A 104 -2.77 5.95 13.58
CA LYS A 104 -2.90 4.84 14.53
C LYS A 104 -4.12 3.95 14.27
N LEU A 105 -4.40 3.70 12.99
CA LEU A 105 -5.50 2.84 12.57
C LEU A 105 -5.38 1.46 13.22
N THR A 106 -6.52 0.96 13.70
CA THR A 106 -6.73 -0.43 14.07
C THR A 106 -6.58 -1.34 12.83
N GLU A 107 -6.50 -2.65 13.05
CA GLU A 107 -6.43 -3.62 11.94
C GLU A 107 -7.67 -3.54 11.04
N THR A 108 -8.86 -3.31 11.62
CA THR A 108 -10.11 -3.15 10.88
C THR A 108 -10.11 -1.89 10.03
N GLU A 109 -9.81 -0.74 10.64
CA GLU A 109 -9.73 0.55 9.92
C GLU A 109 -8.68 0.51 8.80
N LEU A 110 -7.53 -0.14 9.04
CA LEU A 110 -6.49 -0.31 8.01
C LEU A 110 -6.99 -1.18 6.85
N ALA A 111 -7.68 -2.28 7.13
CA ALA A 111 -8.24 -3.15 6.10
C ALA A 111 -9.31 -2.42 5.26
N LEU A 112 -10.16 -1.62 5.91
CA LEU A 112 -11.16 -0.78 5.22
C LEU A 112 -10.47 0.32 4.40
N TYR A 113 -9.46 0.99 4.94
CA TYR A 113 -8.68 1.99 4.22
C TYR A 113 -7.97 1.40 3.00
N GLN A 114 -7.34 0.22 3.12
CA GLN A 114 -6.78 -0.51 1.98
C GLN A 114 -7.86 -0.83 0.92
N SER A 115 -9.06 -1.23 1.34
CA SER A 115 -10.16 -1.50 0.40
C SER A 115 -10.58 -0.23 -0.35
N LEU A 116 -10.67 0.91 0.34
CA LEU A 116 -10.97 2.21 -0.27
C LEU A 116 -9.90 2.65 -1.26
N VAL A 117 -8.62 2.50 -0.91
CA VAL A 117 -7.51 2.80 -1.82
C VAL A 117 -7.62 1.91 -3.07
N LEU A 118 -7.76 0.59 -2.92
CA LEU A 118 -7.84 -0.31 -4.07
C LEU A 118 -9.02 0.04 -4.99
N LEU A 119 -10.21 0.25 -4.41
CA LEU A 119 -11.47 0.45 -5.13
C LEU A 119 -11.73 1.90 -5.54
N TRP A 120 -10.72 2.77 -5.49
CA TRP A 120 -10.90 4.21 -5.77
C TRP A 120 -11.54 4.44 -7.15
N PRO A 121 -12.75 5.04 -7.22
CA PRO A 121 -13.54 5.08 -8.45
C PRO A 121 -13.01 6.07 -9.48
N GLU A 122 -12.20 7.05 -9.07
CA GLU A 122 -11.65 8.07 -9.97
C GLU A 122 -10.38 7.62 -10.70
N ARG A 123 -9.96 6.35 -10.54
CA ARG A 123 -8.82 5.80 -11.28
C ARG A 123 -9.11 5.79 -12.78
N HIS A 124 -8.07 6.06 -13.57
CA HIS A 124 -8.15 5.96 -15.02
C HIS A 124 -8.52 4.52 -15.43
N GLY A 125 -9.51 4.36 -16.30
CA GLY A 125 -10.06 3.07 -16.71
C GLY A 125 -11.13 2.49 -15.77
N VAL A 126 -11.24 2.97 -14.53
CA VAL A 126 -12.25 2.55 -13.55
C VAL A 126 -13.45 3.51 -13.52
N ARG A 127 -13.20 4.80 -13.78
CA ARG A 127 -14.22 5.85 -13.72
C ARG A 127 -15.46 5.48 -14.55
N GLY A 128 -16.61 5.49 -13.90
CA GLY A 128 -17.91 5.15 -14.50
C GLY A 128 -18.30 3.68 -14.38
N ASN A 129 -17.46 2.81 -13.80
CA ASN A 129 -17.83 1.43 -13.49
C ASN A 129 -18.75 1.37 -12.25
N PRO A 130 -20.04 1.01 -12.39
CA PRO A 130 -21.00 1.04 -11.29
C PRO A 130 -20.75 -0.05 -10.24
N GLU A 131 -20.18 -1.19 -10.64
CA GLU A 131 -19.87 -2.28 -9.71
C GLU A 131 -18.74 -1.88 -8.76
N ILE A 132 -17.66 -1.32 -9.29
CA ILE A 132 -16.54 -0.84 -8.48
C ILE A 132 -16.98 0.32 -7.57
N GLN A 133 -17.77 1.26 -8.08
CA GLN A 133 -18.34 2.34 -7.28
C GLN A 133 -19.20 1.80 -6.13
N CYS A 134 -19.98 0.75 -6.37
CA CYS A 134 -20.79 0.11 -5.35
C CYS A 134 -19.90 -0.49 -4.25
N LEU A 135 -18.87 -1.26 -4.60
CA LEU A 135 -17.94 -1.85 -3.64
C LEU A 135 -17.18 -0.78 -2.83
N PHE A 136 -16.78 0.31 -3.47
CA PHE A 136 -16.17 1.46 -2.79
C PHE A 136 -17.13 2.08 -1.77
N ASN A 137 -18.38 2.31 -2.15
CA ASN A 137 -19.40 2.89 -1.27
C ASN A 137 -19.73 1.98 -0.08
N MET A 138 -19.73 0.66 -0.28
CA MET A 138 -19.89 -0.31 0.81
C MET A 138 -18.73 -0.22 1.80
N SER A 139 -17.48 -0.19 1.30
CA SER A 139 -16.28 -0.05 2.12
C SER A 139 -16.25 1.28 2.88
N MET A 140 -16.69 2.37 2.22
CA MET A 140 -16.78 3.70 2.81
C MET A 140 -17.84 3.76 3.90
N SER A 141 -18.98 3.09 3.69
CA SER A 141 -20.05 3.02 4.67
C SER A 141 -19.64 2.24 5.90
N ALA A 142 -18.86 1.17 5.74
CA ALA A 142 -18.27 0.41 6.84
C ALA A 142 -17.22 1.24 7.59
N MET A 143 -16.31 1.92 6.88
CA MET A 143 -15.29 2.80 7.49
C MET A 143 -15.90 3.92 8.34
N ARG A 144 -17.08 4.42 8.00
CA ARG A 144 -17.79 5.45 8.77
C ARG A 144 -18.42 4.93 10.08
N GLN A 145 -18.45 3.61 10.28
CA GLN A 145 -19.04 2.98 11.45
C GLN A 145 -17.99 2.53 12.47
N GLU A 146 -16.70 2.56 12.10
CA GLU A 146 -15.56 2.41 13.02
C GLU A 146 -15.29 3.75 13.74
#